data_AF-U4TNJ0-F1
#
_entry.id   AF-U4TNJ0-F1
#
_cell.length_a   1.000
_cell.length_b   1.000
_cell.length_c   1.000
_cell.angle_alpha   90.00
_cell.angle_beta   90.00
_cell.angle_gamma   90.00
#
_symmetry.space_group_name_H-M   'P 1'
#
loop_
_entity.id
_entity.type
_entity.pdbx_description
1 polymer ?
#
loop_
_entity_poly.entity_id
_entity_poly.type
_entity_poly.pdbx_seq_one_letter_code
_entity_poly.pdbx_strand_id
1 'polypeptide(L)'
;MSKRKKAVEMAEGLYHHKTIIKAERFDGSTEMARRWGMVQSPSADDGWVFNYEQLTPVAAGRWLINDDGNVFTESDTYFRKAYSALPVIPAVVAEWFDHSRQRGMNFYDAISAPRHPKELDAWLMAPTDQGADETLSQFMRAWLDGYIVAEKPAEP
;
A
#
# COMPACT_ATOMS: atom_id res chain seq x y z
N MET A 1 -20.91 24.37 -13.73
CA MET A 1 -20.54 23.07 -13.13
C MET A 1 -20.55 23.19 -11.62
N SER A 2 -21.17 22.24 -10.90
CA SER A 2 -21.30 22.29 -9.43
C SER A 2 -20.02 21.80 -8.74
N LYS A 3 -19.62 22.44 -7.63
CA LYS A 3 -18.45 22.07 -6.81
C LYS A 3 -18.45 20.58 -6.41
N ARG A 4 -19.63 19.98 -6.27
CA ARG A 4 -19.79 18.55 -5.97
C ARG A 4 -19.34 17.63 -7.11
N LYS A 5 -19.59 18.01 -8.37
CA LYS A 5 -19.22 17.19 -9.53
C LYS A 5 -17.69 17.12 -9.71
N LYS A 6 -17.01 18.24 -9.47
CA LYS A 6 -15.54 18.32 -9.47
C LYS A 6 -14.89 17.55 -8.32
N ALA A 7 -15.52 17.51 -7.15
CA ALA A 7 -15.05 16.72 -6.01
C ALA A 7 -15.24 15.21 -6.22
N VAL A 8 -16.32 14.81 -6.88
CA VAL A 8 -16.56 13.40 -7.25
C VAL A 8 -15.61 12.96 -8.36
N GLU A 9 -15.38 13.75 -9.42
CA GLU A 9 -14.36 13.42 -10.45
C GLU A 9 -12.93 13.38 -9.89
N MET A 10 -12.58 14.25 -8.94
CA MET A 10 -11.27 14.17 -8.25
C MET A 10 -11.18 12.95 -7.33
N ALA A 11 -12.28 12.53 -6.70
CA ALA A 11 -12.32 11.32 -5.87
C ALA A 11 -12.34 10.04 -6.71
N GLU A 12 -12.99 10.06 -7.88
CA GLU A 12 -13.01 8.95 -8.86
C GLU A 12 -11.66 8.79 -9.56
N GLY A 13 -10.93 9.89 -9.82
CA GLY A 13 -9.52 9.80 -10.27
C GLY A 13 -8.56 9.22 -9.23
N LEU A 14 -8.98 9.17 -7.95
CA LEU A 14 -8.25 8.55 -6.84
C LEU A 14 -8.70 7.11 -6.55
N TYR A 15 -9.88 6.70 -7.03
CA TYR A 15 -10.44 5.36 -6.79
C TYR A 15 -10.36 4.52 -8.08
N HIS A 16 -9.45 3.54 -8.08
CA HIS A 16 -9.27 2.50 -9.10
C HIS A 16 -8.33 2.82 -10.29
N HIS A 17 -7.06 3.11 -10.02
CA HIS A 17 -6.01 2.70 -10.97
C HIS A 17 -5.66 1.23 -10.70
N LYS A 18 -6.47 0.31 -11.25
CA LYS A 18 -6.22 -1.13 -11.19
C LYS A 18 -5.20 -1.52 -12.27
N THR A 19 -4.02 -0.93 -12.19
CA THR A 19 -2.93 -1.16 -13.13
C THR A 19 -1.90 -2.05 -12.47
N ILE A 20 -1.25 -2.90 -13.26
CA ILE A 20 -0.18 -3.78 -12.77
C ILE A 20 1.03 -2.89 -12.50
N ILE A 21 1.07 -2.30 -11.31
CA ILE A 21 2.20 -1.51 -10.86
C ILE A 21 3.29 -2.49 -10.46
N LYS A 22 4.43 -2.47 -11.16
CA LYS A 22 5.63 -3.20 -10.74
C LYS A 22 6.48 -2.25 -9.91
N ALA A 23 6.75 -2.62 -8.67
CA ALA A 23 7.57 -1.80 -7.78
C ALA A 23 8.58 -2.65 -7.02
N GLU A 24 9.79 -2.14 -6.86
CA GLU A 24 10.89 -2.81 -6.15
C GLU A 24 11.76 -1.77 -5.44
N ARG A 25 12.21 -2.07 -4.22
CA ARG A 25 13.07 -1.16 -3.45
C ARG A 25 14.52 -1.29 -3.89
N PHE A 26 15.12 -0.19 -4.34
CA PHE A 26 16.46 -0.17 -4.88
C PHE A 26 17.52 -0.50 -3.82
N ASP A 27 18.33 -1.52 -4.07
CA ASP A 27 19.40 -1.98 -3.18
C ASP A 27 20.75 -1.30 -3.44
N GLY A 28 20.85 -0.46 -4.49
CA GLY A 28 22.10 0.19 -4.91
C GLY A 28 22.98 -0.69 -5.80
N SER A 29 22.58 -1.92 -6.08
CA SER A 29 23.39 -2.87 -6.84
C SER A 29 23.37 -2.59 -8.35
N THR A 30 24.50 -2.85 -9.00
CA THR A 30 24.62 -2.85 -10.45
C THR A 30 23.64 -3.81 -11.12
N GLU A 31 23.35 -4.94 -10.48
CA GLU A 31 22.43 -5.95 -11.01
C GLU A 31 21.01 -5.40 -11.10
N MET A 32 20.50 -4.82 -10.01
CA MET A 32 19.17 -4.24 -9.98
C MET A 32 19.08 -3.03 -10.91
N ALA A 33 20.11 -2.18 -10.94
CA ALA A 33 20.16 -1.03 -11.83
C ALA A 33 20.05 -1.44 -13.30
N ARG A 34 20.80 -2.46 -13.74
CA ARG A 34 20.72 -3.00 -15.10
C ARG A 34 19.36 -3.60 -15.41
N ARG A 35 18.78 -4.36 -14.47
CA ARG A 35 17.45 -4.96 -14.62
C ARG A 35 16.35 -3.92 -14.84
N TRP A 36 16.53 -2.74 -14.25
CA TRP A 36 15.62 -1.60 -14.37
C TRP A 36 16.01 -0.61 -15.49
N GLY A 37 17.03 -0.92 -16.29
CA GLY A 37 17.44 -0.10 -17.43
C GLY A 37 18.16 1.20 -17.05
N MET A 38 18.69 1.29 -15.83
CA MET A 38 19.43 2.44 -15.36
C MET A 38 20.86 2.44 -15.90
N VAL A 39 21.43 3.63 -16.04
CA VAL A 39 22.82 3.85 -16.44
C VAL A 39 23.59 4.52 -15.31
N GLN A 40 24.90 4.29 -15.28
CA GLN A 40 25.77 4.95 -14.32
C GLN A 40 25.88 6.44 -14.68
N SER A 41 25.73 7.31 -13.68
CA SER A 41 25.88 8.74 -13.86
C SER A 41 27.31 9.07 -14.31
N PRO A 42 27.49 9.96 -15.30
CA PRO A 42 28.81 10.43 -15.70
C PRO A 42 29.41 11.47 -14.74
N SER A 43 28.64 11.94 -13.75
CA SER A 43 29.13 12.85 -12.70
C SER A 43 29.97 12.10 -11.66
N ALA A 44 30.87 12.80 -10.98
CA ALA A 44 31.81 12.24 -10.00
C ALA A 44 31.19 11.49 -8.80
N ASP A 45 29.87 11.57 -8.64
CA ASP A 45 29.10 10.77 -7.69
C ASP A 45 28.59 9.51 -8.42
N ASP A 46 29.22 8.36 -8.15
CA ASP A 46 28.98 7.02 -8.73
C ASP A 46 27.56 6.44 -8.49
N GLY A 47 26.53 7.18 -8.87
CA GLY A 47 25.14 6.79 -8.69
C GLY A 47 24.44 6.38 -9.99
N TRP A 48 23.21 5.89 -9.86
CA TRP A 48 22.43 5.36 -10.98
C TRP A 48 21.33 6.32 -11.41
N VAL A 49 21.13 6.50 -12.71
CA VAL A 49 20.08 7.36 -13.29
C VAL A 49 19.29 6.60 -14.34
N PHE A 50 18.03 6.98 -14.57
CA PHE A 50 17.23 6.34 -15.64
C PHE A 50 17.61 6.83 -17.04
N ASN A 51 18.15 8.05 -17.14
CA ASN A 51 18.72 8.58 -18.38
C ASN A 51 19.69 9.73 -18.06
N TYR A 52 20.46 10.16 -19.06
CA TYR A 52 21.44 11.23 -18.93
C TYR A 52 20.82 12.63 -18.75
N GLU A 53 19.50 12.80 -18.95
CA GLU A 53 18.80 14.07 -18.70
C GLU A 53 18.37 14.20 -17.23
N GLN A 54 18.05 13.07 -16.59
CA GLN A 54 17.74 12.96 -15.17
C GLN A 54 19.03 12.69 -14.39
N LEU A 55 19.88 13.71 -14.28
CA LEU A 55 21.17 13.64 -13.59
C LEU A 55 21.05 13.54 -12.05
N THR A 56 19.86 13.28 -11.50
CA THR A 56 19.68 13.06 -10.06
C THR A 56 19.88 11.58 -9.78
N PRO A 57 20.96 11.18 -9.08
CA PRO A 57 21.18 9.78 -8.78
C PRO A 57 20.07 9.21 -7.90
N VAL A 58 19.66 7.99 -8.23
CA VAL A 58 18.74 7.21 -7.43
C VAL A 58 19.51 6.60 -6.26
N ALA A 59 19.23 7.12 -5.07
CA ALA A 59 19.80 6.58 -3.84
C ALA A 59 19.22 5.17 -3.53
N ALA A 60 20.04 4.32 -2.92
CA ALA A 60 19.56 3.09 -2.33
C ALA A 60 18.43 3.37 -1.31
N GLY A 61 17.44 2.48 -1.24
CA GLY A 61 16.24 2.64 -0.42
C GLY A 61 15.09 3.41 -1.09
N ARG A 62 15.30 4.01 -2.28
CA ARG A 62 14.21 4.53 -3.11
C ARG A 62 13.38 3.38 -3.70
N TRP A 63 12.10 3.61 -3.92
CA TRP A 63 11.26 2.70 -4.69
C TRP A 63 11.43 2.99 -6.18
N LEU A 64 11.69 1.95 -6.97
CA LEU A 64 11.59 1.97 -8.42
C LEU A 64 10.19 1.52 -8.79
N ILE A 65 9.48 2.30 -9.60
CA ILE A 65 8.08 2.08 -9.93
C ILE A 65 7.95 2.10 -11.44
N ASN A 66 7.27 1.09 -11.99
CA ASN A 66 6.79 1.07 -13.36
C ASN A 66 5.27 1.03 -13.32
N ASP A 67 4.66 2.13 -13.73
CA ASP A 67 3.21 2.29 -13.87
C ASP A 67 2.87 2.47 -15.35
N ASP A 68 2.36 1.40 -15.96
CA ASP A 68 2.02 1.33 -17.40
C ASP A 68 3.14 1.83 -18.34
N GLY A 69 4.39 1.41 -18.06
CA GLY A 69 5.56 1.80 -18.85
C GLY A 69 6.21 3.11 -18.40
N ASN A 70 5.59 3.88 -17.51
CA ASN A 70 6.20 5.06 -16.92
C ASN A 70 7.09 4.66 -15.74
N VAL A 71 8.40 4.85 -15.89
CA VAL A 71 9.38 4.50 -14.86
C VAL A 71 9.82 5.73 -14.09
N PHE A 72 9.69 5.68 -12.76
CA PHE A 72 10.09 6.77 -11.87
C PHE A 72 10.53 6.24 -10.50
N THR A 73 11.05 7.13 -9.65
CA THR A 73 11.41 6.79 -8.27
C THR A 73 10.61 7.56 -7.25
N GLU A 74 10.31 6.90 -6.13
CA GLU A 74 9.67 7.53 -4.98
C GLU A 74 10.37 7.26 -3.66
N SER A 75 10.11 8.13 -2.69
CA SER A 75 10.50 7.86 -1.29
C SER A 75 9.67 6.72 -0.71
N ASP A 76 10.20 6.00 0.28
CA ASP A 76 9.45 4.96 1.00
C ASP A 76 8.14 5.50 1.59
N THR A 77 8.19 6.69 2.19
CA THR A 77 7.02 7.36 2.75
C THR A 77 5.94 7.65 1.70
N TYR A 78 6.33 8.17 0.54
CA TYR A 78 5.37 8.46 -0.53
C TYR A 78 4.86 7.18 -1.18
N PHE A 79 5.73 6.21 -1.44
CA PHE A 79 5.35 4.93 -2.04
C PHE A 79 4.31 4.21 -1.19
N ARG A 80 4.54 4.09 0.12
CA ARG A 80 3.57 3.51 1.05
C ARG A 80 2.26 4.28 1.10
N LYS A 81 2.25 5.58 0.83
CA LYS A 81 1.03 6.39 0.79
C LYS A 81 0.26 6.23 -0.52
N ALA A 82 0.95 6.13 -1.65
CA ALA A 82 0.35 6.17 -2.98
C ALA A 82 0.09 4.80 -3.61
N TYR A 83 0.89 3.79 -3.25
CA TYR A 83 0.94 2.48 -3.94
C TYR A 83 0.83 1.29 -3.00
N SER A 84 0.46 1.52 -1.75
CA SER A 84 0.27 0.43 -0.80
C SER A 84 -0.89 -0.46 -1.26
N ALA A 85 -0.57 -1.72 -1.53
CA ALA A 85 -1.56 -2.75 -1.80
C ALA A 85 -2.60 -2.75 -0.68
N LEU A 86 -3.87 -2.99 -1.06
CA LEU A 86 -4.94 -3.12 -0.08
C LEU A 86 -4.55 -4.22 0.93
N PRO A 87 -4.76 -4.00 2.24
CA PRO A 87 -4.49 -5.00 3.25
C PRO A 87 -5.33 -6.26 2.96
N VAL A 88 -4.71 -7.42 3.11
CA VAL A 88 -5.39 -8.70 3.08
C VAL A 88 -5.84 -9.02 4.50
N ILE A 89 -7.15 -9.13 4.71
CA ILE A 89 -7.73 -9.37 6.03
C ILE A 89 -8.48 -10.71 6.07
N PRO A 90 -8.60 -11.34 7.26
CA PRO A 90 -9.47 -12.50 7.43
C PRO A 90 -10.94 -12.17 7.16
N ALA A 91 -11.71 -13.16 6.71
CA ALA A 91 -13.15 -13.02 6.47
C ALA A 91 -13.92 -12.49 7.69
N VAL A 92 -13.55 -12.91 8.91
CA VAL A 92 -14.20 -12.43 10.14
C VAL A 92 -14.02 -10.92 10.37
N VAL A 93 -12.91 -10.34 9.91
CA VAL A 93 -12.66 -8.89 10.01
C VAL A 93 -13.52 -8.14 8.99
N ALA A 94 -13.67 -8.69 7.78
CA ALA A 94 -14.55 -8.15 6.76
C ALA A 94 -16.03 -8.17 7.20
N GLU A 95 -16.49 -9.29 7.75
CA GLU A 95 -17.85 -9.43 8.30
C GLU A 95 -18.08 -8.45 9.46
N TRP A 96 -17.07 -8.25 10.32
CA TRP A 96 -17.14 -7.24 11.38
C TRP A 96 -17.28 -5.83 10.82
N PHE A 97 -16.54 -5.47 9.78
CA PHE A 97 -16.69 -4.15 9.14
C PHE A 97 -18.08 -3.92 8.58
N ASP A 98 -18.67 -4.92 7.91
CA ASP A 98 -20.03 -4.81 7.40
C ASP A 98 -21.04 -4.65 8.53
N HIS A 99 -20.88 -5.42 9.61
CA HIS A 99 -21.68 -5.29 10.82
C HIS A 99 -21.58 -3.90 11.46
N SER A 100 -20.35 -3.39 11.63
CA SER A 100 -20.08 -2.07 12.20
C SER A 100 -20.70 -0.96 11.36
N ARG A 101 -20.55 -1.02 10.03
CA ARG A 101 -21.12 -0.04 9.09
C ARG A 101 -22.65 -0.06 9.11
N GLN A 102 -23.27 -1.24 9.14
CA GLN A 102 -24.74 -1.37 9.26
C GLN A 102 -25.28 -0.76 10.57
N ARG A 103 -24.48 -0.78 11.64
CA ARG A 103 -24.82 -0.17 12.93
C ARG A 103 -24.42 1.30 13.04
N GLY A 104 -23.84 1.89 12.00
CA GLY A 104 -23.36 3.27 12.01
C GLY A 104 -22.19 3.52 12.97
N MET A 105 -21.45 2.48 13.32
CA MET A 105 -20.25 2.58 14.17
C MET A 105 -19.16 3.34 13.41
N ASN A 106 -18.51 4.28 14.10
CA ASN A 106 -17.26 4.85 13.60
C ASN A 106 -16.09 3.90 13.90
N PHE A 107 -14.89 4.23 13.42
CA PHE A 107 -13.68 3.41 13.63
C PHE A 107 -13.41 3.14 15.12
N TYR A 108 -13.53 4.17 15.97
CA TYR A 108 -13.30 4.04 17.41
C TYR A 108 -14.33 3.10 18.04
N ASP A 109 -15.60 3.20 17.66
CA ASP A 109 -16.65 2.30 18.15
C ASP A 109 -16.39 0.86 17.70
N ALA A 110 -15.95 0.66 16.45
CA ALA A 110 -15.71 -0.66 15.88
C ALA A 110 -14.53 -1.39 16.52
N ILE A 111 -13.49 -0.67 16.96
CA ILE A 111 -12.30 -1.26 17.59
C ILE A 111 -12.44 -1.42 19.11
N SER A 112 -13.27 -0.57 19.75
CA SER A 112 -13.50 -0.60 21.20
C SER A 112 -14.80 -1.33 21.59
N ALA A 113 -15.50 -1.91 20.62
CA ALA A 113 -16.78 -2.56 20.85
C ALA A 113 -16.65 -3.70 21.86
N PRO A 114 -17.42 -3.72 22.95
CA PRO A 114 -17.32 -4.79 23.95
C PRO A 114 -17.86 -6.15 23.46
N ARG A 115 -18.36 -6.25 22.22
CA ARG A 115 -18.97 -7.46 21.64
C ARG A 115 -18.55 -7.69 20.19
N HIS A 116 -17.28 -7.45 19.84
CA HIS A 116 -16.75 -7.92 18.57
C HIS A 116 -16.45 -9.44 18.62
N PRO A 117 -16.32 -10.11 17.46
CA PRO A 117 -15.97 -11.53 17.39
C PRO A 117 -14.65 -11.83 18.11
N LYS A 118 -14.54 -12.98 18.78
CA LYS A 118 -13.30 -13.37 19.48
C LYS A 118 -12.15 -13.59 18.50
N GLU A 119 -12.46 -13.97 17.28
CA GLU A 119 -11.53 -14.16 16.19
C GLU A 119 -10.96 -12.82 15.71
N LEU A 120 -11.71 -11.71 15.85
CA LEU A 120 -11.18 -10.37 15.61
C LEU A 120 -10.13 -10.01 16.67
N ASP A 121 -10.41 -10.26 17.96
CA ASP A 121 -9.44 -10.07 19.04
C ASP A 121 -8.18 -10.90 18.82
N ALA A 122 -8.36 -12.19 18.51
CA ALA A 122 -7.26 -13.10 18.25
C ALA A 122 -6.39 -12.61 17.08
N TRP A 123 -7.02 -12.07 16.03
CA TRP A 123 -6.30 -11.49 14.91
C TRP A 123 -5.58 -10.20 15.31
N LEU A 124 -6.26 -9.23 15.93
CA LEU A 124 -5.66 -7.96 16.37
C LEU A 124 -4.46 -8.15 17.32
N MET A 125 -4.50 -9.20 18.14
CA MET A 125 -3.44 -9.55 19.10
C MET A 125 -2.43 -10.55 18.53
N ALA A 126 -2.60 -11.02 17.28
CA ALA A 126 -1.72 -12.01 16.69
C ALA A 126 -0.31 -11.40 16.55
N PRO A 127 0.73 -12.09 17.05
CA PRO A 127 2.10 -11.65 16.84
C PRO A 127 2.41 -11.75 15.35
N THR A 128 2.73 -10.62 14.74
CA THR A 128 3.39 -10.59 13.44
C THR A 128 4.89 -10.50 13.65
N ASP A 129 5.69 -10.83 12.62
CA ASP A 129 7.14 -10.61 12.63
C ASP A 129 7.52 -9.12 12.87
N GLN A 130 6.54 -8.21 12.72
CA GLN A 130 6.67 -6.77 12.92
C GLN A 130 5.92 -6.26 14.17
N GLY A 131 5.30 -7.16 14.97
CA GLY A 131 4.54 -6.83 16.19
C GLY A 131 3.05 -6.58 15.99
N ALA A 132 2.33 -6.35 17.09
CA ALA A 132 0.87 -6.13 17.10
C ALA A 132 0.46 -4.76 16.51
N ASP A 133 1.36 -3.78 16.52
CA ASP A 133 1.14 -2.45 15.93
C ASP A 133 0.90 -2.53 14.41
N GLU A 134 1.47 -3.53 13.75
CA GLU A 134 1.27 -3.78 12.32
C GLU A 134 -0.15 -4.29 12.05
N THR A 135 -0.71 -5.15 12.90
CA THR A 135 -2.08 -5.65 12.73
C THR A 135 -3.12 -4.56 12.95
N LEU A 136 -2.90 -3.69 13.94
CA LEU A 136 -3.73 -2.48 14.14
C LEU A 136 -3.63 -1.53 12.94
N SER A 137 -2.43 -1.38 12.38
CA SER A 137 -2.22 -0.60 11.16
C SER A 137 -2.97 -1.23 9.99
N GLN A 138 -2.94 -2.55 9.81
CA GLN A 138 -3.72 -3.25 8.79
C GLN A 138 -5.23 -3.08 8.99
N PHE A 139 -5.74 -3.15 10.22
CA PHE A 139 -7.14 -2.89 10.53
C PHE A 139 -7.56 -1.48 10.13
N MET A 140 -6.75 -0.48 10.49
CA MET A 140 -7.01 0.93 10.15
C MET A 140 -6.95 1.17 8.64
N ARG A 141 -5.94 0.63 7.97
CA ARG A 141 -5.80 0.64 6.51
C ARG A 141 -7.01 0.00 5.83
N ALA A 142 -7.46 -1.15 6.34
CA ALA A 142 -8.58 -1.88 5.78
C ALA A 142 -9.89 -1.10 5.93
N TRP A 143 -10.05 -0.40 7.06
CA TRP A 143 -11.21 0.45 7.32
C TRP A 143 -11.27 1.67 6.39
N LEU A 144 -10.13 2.35 6.18
CA LEU A 144 -10.04 3.61 5.45
C LEU A 144 -9.90 3.44 3.93
N ASP A 145 -9.04 2.51 3.50
CA ASP A 145 -8.63 2.38 2.11
C ASP A 145 -9.35 1.22 1.39
N GLY A 146 -10.05 0.37 2.15
CA GLY A 146 -10.60 -0.89 1.66
C GLY A 146 -9.62 -2.06 1.83
N TYR A 147 -10.02 -3.26 1.40
CA TYR A 147 -9.30 -4.49 1.72
C TYR A 147 -9.56 -5.61 0.70
N ILE A 148 -8.72 -6.64 0.75
CA ILE A 148 -8.93 -7.93 0.09
C ILE A 148 -9.21 -8.97 1.19
N VAL A 149 -10.15 -9.87 0.96
CA VAL A 149 -10.44 -10.97 1.90
C VAL A 149 -9.51 -12.14 1.58
N ALA A 150 -8.79 -12.65 2.59
CA ALA A 150 -7.98 -13.86 2.44
C ALA A 150 -8.87 -15.04 2.00
N GLU A 151 -8.45 -15.77 0.96
CA GLU A 151 -9.13 -17.00 0.58
C GLU A 151 -9.11 -17.99 1.75
N LYS A 152 -10.28 -18.54 2.08
CA LYS A 152 -10.40 -19.54 3.13
C LYS A 152 -9.58 -20.77 2.68
N PRO A 153 -8.61 -21.28 3.45
CA PRO A 153 -7.92 -22.50 3.08
C PRO A 153 -8.96 -23.60 2.87
N ALA A 154 -8.89 -24.28 1.72
CA ALA A 154 -9.76 -25.43 1.44
C ALA A 154 -9.59 -26.45 2.58
N GLU A 155 -10.68 -26.78 3.25
CA GLU A 155 -10.68 -27.87 4.23
C GLU A 155 -10.30 -29.17 3.51
N PRO A 156 -9.33 -29.95 4.04
CA PRO A 156 -8.94 -31.24 3.46
C PRO A 156 -10.04 -32.30 3.58
#